data_AF-A0A1G3BUC5-F1
#
_entry.id   AF-A0A1G3BUC5-F1
#
_cell.length_a   1.000
_cell.length_b   1.000
_cell.length_c   1.000
_cell.angle_alpha   90.00
_cell.angle_beta   90.00
_cell.angle_gamma   90.00
#
_symmetry.space_group_name_H-M   'P 1'
#
loop_
_entity.id
_entity.type
_entity.pdbx_description
1 polymer ?
#
loop_
_entity_poly.entity_id
_entity_poly.type
_entity_poly.pdbx_seq_one_letter_code
_entity_poly.pdbx_strand_id
1 'polypeptide(L)'
;MNIMEWKINKSEKGCVVCEKDFCEEEEYFSALFDENNIFTRKDFCLACWRNNTEGGHFSFWKTKKPKSDKPARKFININVLLDMFGRLEGKDESRQKNLRYVLALYLIRKKIFKLRSL
;
A
#
# COMPACT_ATOMS: atom_id res chain seq x y z
N MET A 1 8.57 -23.69 0.38
CA MET A 1 7.87 -22.80 1.33
C MET A 1 6.79 -22.07 0.53
N ASN A 2 5.52 -22.33 0.83
CA ASN A 2 4.40 -21.68 0.13
C ASN A 2 4.52 -20.17 0.37
N ILE A 3 4.82 -19.41 -0.68
CA ILE A 3 4.72 -17.95 -0.62
C ILE A 3 3.23 -17.68 -0.41
N MET A 4 2.87 -17.17 0.76
CA MET A 4 1.49 -16.78 1.05
C MET A 4 1.06 -15.79 -0.04
N GLU A 5 0.13 -16.19 -0.91
CA GLU A 5 -0.42 -15.31 -1.94
C GLU A 5 -1.46 -14.39 -1.30
N TRP A 6 -1.05 -13.16 -1.00
CA TRP A 6 -1.94 -12.12 -0.48
C TRP A 6 -2.79 -11.55 -1.63
N LYS A 7 -3.94 -12.16 -1.91
CA LYS A 7 -4.91 -11.63 -2.88
C LYS A 7 -5.76 -10.54 -2.23
N ILE A 8 -5.31 -9.29 -2.33
CA ILE A 8 -6.07 -8.11 -1.90
C ILE A 8 -6.81 -7.52 -3.09
N ASN A 9 -8.12 -7.33 -2.96
CA ASN A 9 -8.96 -6.74 -4.02
C ASN A 9 -8.53 -5.30 -4.36
N LYS A 10 -8.83 -4.90 -5.61
CA LYS A 10 -8.70 -3.50 -6.04
C LYS A 10 -9.64 -2.62 -5.20
N SER A 11 -9.37 -1.31 -5.19
CA SER A 11 -10.28 -0.33 -4.59
C SER A 11 -11.67 -0.45 -5.19
N GLU A 12 -12.67 -0.36 -4.33
CA GLU A 12 -14.06 -0.19 -4.75
C GLU A 12 -14.27 1.23 -5.28
N LYS A 13 -15.29 1.44 -6.12
CA LYS A 13 -15.55 2.76 -6.72
C LYS A 13 -16.30 3.72 -5.79
N GLY A 14 -16.87 3.19 -4.70
CA GLY A 14 -17.68 3.92 -3.74
C GLY A 14 -17.61 3.31 -2.34
N CYS A 15 -18.39 3.90 -1.44
CA CYS A 15 -18.47 3.47 -0.05
C CYS A 15 -19.32 2.20 0.08
N VAL A 16 -18.81 1.20 0.81
CA VAL A 16 -19.51 -0.07 1.07
C VAL A 16 -20.80 0.09 1.91
N VAL A 17 -20.97 1.21 2.62
CA VAL A 17 -22.10 1.43 3.55
C VAL A 17 -23.23 2.23 2.90
N CYS A 18 -22.90 3.36 2.28
CA CYS A 18 -23.90 4.24 1.67
C CYS A 18 -23.95 4.17 0.14
N GLU A 19 -23.16 3.28 -0.46
CA GLU A 19 -23.06 3.04 -1.92
C GLU A 19 -22.69 4.27 -2.76
N LYS A 20 -22.36 5.39 -2.11
CA LYS A 20 -21.94 6.62 -2.78
C LYS A 20 -20.59 6.41 -3.46
N ASP A 21 -20.52 6.69 -4.76
CA ASP A 21 -19.27 6.80 -5.49
C ASP A 21 -18.38 7.91 -4.93
N PHE A 22 -17.08 7.66 -4.89
CA PHE A 22 -16.12 8.69 -4.49
C PHE A 22 -15.93 9.70 -5.62
N CYS A 23 -15.97 10.99 -5.32
CA CYS A 23 -15.60 12.03 -6.28
C CYS A 23 -14.08 12.08 -6.50
N GLU A 24 -13.63 12.66 -7.61
CA GLU A 24 -12.20 12.95 -7.77
C GLU A 24 -11.69 13.80 -6.63
N GLU A 25 -10.48 13.51 -6.16
CA GLU A 25 -9.86 14.17 -5.03
C GLU A 25 -10.64 14.02 -3.70
N GLU A 26 -11.65 13.15 -3.63
CA GLU A 26 -12.32 12.82 -2.37
C GLU A 26 -11.41 11.92 -1.52
N GLU A 27 -11.26 12.30 -0.25
CA GLU A 27 -10.60 11.46 0.74
C GLU A 27 -11.56 10.40 1.28
N TYR A 28 -11.06 9.18 1.41
CA TYR A 28 -11.82 8.05 1.95
C TYR A 28 -10.88 7.12 2.73
N PHE A 29 -11.46 6.21 3.50
CA PHE A 29 -10.73 5.17 4.22
C PHE A 29 -10.90 3.84 3.51
N SER A 30 -9.84 3.05 3.50
CA SER A 30 -9.86 1.66 3.10
C SER A 30 -9.45 0.82 4.29
N ALA A 31 -10.17 -0.26 4.54
CA ALA A 31 -9.85 -1.22 5.59
C ALA A 31 -9.75 -2.64 5.02
N LEU A 32 -8.84 -3.42 5.59
CA LEU A 32 -8.74 -4.86 5.34
C LEU A 32 -9.36 -5.60 6.51
N PHE A 33 -10.18 -6.58 6.18
CA PHE A 33 -10.74 -7.56 7.10
C PHE A 33 -10.07 -8.90 6.84
N ASP A 34 -9.72 -9.61 7.90
CA ASP A 34 -9.11 -10.94 7.81
C ASP A 34 -10.15 -11.98 8.23
N GLU A 35 -10.56 -12.80 7.26
CA GLU A 35 -11.44 -13.94 7.47
C GLU A 35 -10.69 -15.22 7.09
N ASN A 36 -10.04 -15.86 8.08
CA ASN A 36 -9.27 -17.09 7.90
C ASN A 36 -8.16 -16.99 6.84
N ASN A 37 -7.35 -15.93 6.88
CA ASN A 37 -6.31 -15.58 5.89
C ASN A 37 -6.85 -15.15 4.52
N ILE A 38 -8.15 -14.86 4.42
CA ILE A 38 -8.76 -14.25 3.24
C ILE A 38 -8.93 -12.76 3.55
N PHE A 39 -8.14 -11.93 2.86
CA PHE A 39 -8.14 -10.49 3.06
C PHE A 39 -9.16 -9.81 2.15
N THR A 40 -10.20 -9.23 2.76
CA THR A 40 -11.22 -8.46 2.04
C THR A 40 -11.02 -6.97 2.29
N ARG A 41 -10.86 -6.21 1.21
CA ARG A 41 -10.84 -4.74 1.26
C ARG A 41 -12.25 -4.19 1.21
N LYS A 42 -12.57 -3.24 2.09
CA LYS A 42 -13.79 -2.43 2.04
C LYS A 42 -13.43 -0.94 2.10
N ASP A 43 -14.09 -0.13 1.30
CA ASP A 43 -13.85 1.32 1.24
C ASP A 43 -15.00 2.11 1.88
N PHE A 44 -14.68 3.17 2.62
CA PHE A 44 -15.62 3.95 3.44
C PHE A 44 -15.44 5.44 3.18
N CYS A 45 -16.53 6.16 2.90
CA CYS A 45 -16.50 7.63 2.95
C CYS A 45 -16.21 8.11 4.39
N LEU A 46 -15.78 9.36 4.56
CA LEU A 46 -15.43 9.89 5.88
C LEU A 46 -16.56 9.78 6.91
N ALA A 47 -17.82 10.00 6.48
CA ALA A 47 -18.98 9.91 7.36
C ALA A 47 -19.24 8.46 7.81
N CYS A 48 -19.31 7.53 6.87
CA CYS A 48 -19.51 6.11 7.17
C CYS A 48 -18.35 5.50 7.94
N TRP A 49 -17.11 5.94 7.69
CA TRP A 49 -15.96 5.52 8.50
C TRP A 49 -16.15 5.92 9.97
N ARG A 50 -16.41 7.19 10.25
CA ARG A 50 -16.59 7.69 11.63
C ARG A 50 -17.72 7.00 12.38
N ASN A 51 -18.80 6.63 11.68
CA ASN A 51 -19.97 6.02 12.29
C ASN A 51 -19.88 4.49 12.44
N ASN A 52 -18.90 3.83 11.80
CA ASN A 52 -18.88 2.37 11.64
C ASN A 52 -17.56 1.72 12.08
N THR A 53 -16.65 2.46 12.72
CA THR A 53 -15.30 1.98 13.10
C THR A 53 -15.24 1.17 14.40
N GLU A 54 -16.33 0.52 14.82
CA GLU A 54 -16.32 -0.35 15.99
C GLU A 54 -15.66 -1.71 15.66
N GLY A 55 -14.33 -1.69 15.49
CA GLY A 55 -13.48 -2.88 15.47
C GLY A 55 -13.56 -3.76 14.21
N GLY A 56 -12.91 -4.93 14.28
CA GLY A 56 -13.02 -6.02 13.28
C GLY A 56 -12.12 -5.93 12.03
N HIS A 57 -11.49 -4.78 11.76
CA HIS A 57 -10.54 -4.66 10.65
C HIS A 57 -9.10 -5.00 11.10
N PHE A 58 -8.38 -5.75 10.27
CA PHE A 58 -6.98 -6.11 10.46
C PHE A 58 -6.05 -4.90 10.30
N SER A 59 -6.33 -4.03 9.32
CA SER A 59 -5.59 -2.79 9.10
C SER A 59 -6.43 -1.79 8.31
N PHE A 60 -6.04 -0.51 8.36
CA PHE A 60 -6.70 0.54 7.59
C PHE A 60 -5.71 1.62 7.14
N TRP A 61 -6.09 2.37 6.11
CA TRP A 61 -5.37 3.55 5.66
C TRP A 61 -6.33 4.60 5.09
N LYS A 62 -5.93 5.86 5.20
CA LYS A 62 -6.59 6.98 4.53
C LYS A 62 -5.98 7.17 3.15
N THR A 63 -6.81 7.39 2.14
CA THR A 63 -6.38 7.60 0.76
C THR A 63 -7.27 8.64 0.07
N LYS A 64 -6.96 8.98 -1.17
CA LYS A 64 -7.64 10.00 -1.97
C LYS A 64 -7.88 9.47 -3.38
N LYS A 65 -9.09 9.63 -3.93
CA LYS A 65 -9.38 9.24 -5.32
C LYS A 65 -8.58 10.17 -6.26
N PRO A 66 -7.72 9.65 -7.15
CA PRO A 66 -6.96 10.50 -8.05
C PRO A 66 -7.89 11.19 -9.07
N LYS A 67 -7.51 12.38 -9.54
CA LYS A 67 -8.08 12.94 -10.77
C LYS A 67 -7.82 12.01 -11.96
N SER A 68 -8.81 11.82 -12.82
CA SER A 68 -8.72 11.03 -14.05
C SER A 68 -7.61 11.52 -14.99
N ASP A 69 -7.36 12.83 -15.00
CA ASP A 69 -6.54 13.51 -16.01
C ASP A 69 -5.08 13.77 -15.58
N LYS A 70 -4.67 13.37 -14.38
CA LYS A 70 -3.30 13.56 -13.92
C LYS A 70 -2.50 12.28 -14.13
N PRO A 71 -1.50 12.24 -15.03
CA PRO A 71 -0.53 11.15 -15.01
C PRO A 71 0.09 11.12 -13.61
N ALA A 72 0.19 9.93 -13.02
CA ALA A 72 0.70 9.74 -11.68
C ALA A 72 2.14 10.29 -11.58
N ARG A 73 2.27 11.57 -11.21
CA ARG A 73 3.57 12.19 -11.00
C ARG A 73 4.12 11.73 -9.67
N LYS A 74 5.06 10.79 -9.75
CA LYS A 74 6.37 10.82 -9.06
C LYS A 74 7.21 9.71 -9.70
N PHE A 75 7.83 10.04 -10.84
CA PHE A 75 8.94 9.25 -11.34
C PHE A 75 10.10 9.47 -10.37
N ILE A 76 10.24 8.58 -9.38
CA ILE A 76 11.49 8.49 -8.63
C ILE A 76 12.49 7.83 -9.59
N ASN A 77 13.61 8.50 -9.82
CA ASN A 77 14.66 7.96 -10.68
C ASN A 77 15.21 6.68 -10.06
N ILE A 78 15.03 5.56 -10.75
CA ILE A 78 15.43 4.25 -10.26
C ILE A 78 16.95 4.15 -10.02
N ASN A 79 17.75 4.87 -10.81
CA ASN A 79 19.20 4.88 -10.67
C ASN A 79 19.63 5.55 -9.35
N VAL A 80 18.92 6.59 -8.92
CA VAL A 80 19.18 7.23 -7.61
C VAL A 80 18.87 6.27 -6.46
N LEU A 81 17.80 5.47 -6.59
CA LEU A 81 17.47 4.46 -5.58
C LEU A 81 18.49 3.33 -5.53
N LEU A 82 18.99 2.88 -6.69
CA LEU A 82 20.03 1.85 -6.78
C LEU A 82 21.36 2.34 -6.20
N ASP A 83 21.79 3.55 -6.54
CA ASP A 83 23.00 4.16 -5.96
C ASP A 83 22.89 4.28 -4.43
N MET A 84 21.75 4.79 -3.92
CA MET A 84 21.52 4.86 -2.47
C MET A 84 21.49 3.47 -1.81
N PHE A 85 20.86 2.49 -2.44
CA PHE A 85 20.83 1.11 -1.94
C PHE A 85 22.24 0.50 -1.83
N GLY A 86 23.11 0.76 -2.81
CA GLY A 86 24.50 0.34 -2.80
C GLY A 86 25.32 1.05 -1.72
N ARG A 87 25.17 2.36 -1.57
CA ARG A 87 25.89 3.14 -0.53
C ARG A 87 25.58 2.73 0.90
N LEU A 88 24.41 2.14 1.13
CA LEU A 88 23.99 1.63 2.44
C LEU A 88 24.56 0.23 2.73
N GLU A 89 25.34 -0.36 1.81
CA GLU A 89 26.00 -1.63 2.04
C GLU A 89 27.04 -1.60 3.16
N GLY A 90 27.05 -2.65 4.00
CA GLY A 90 27.99 -2.77 5.11
C GLY A 90 27.80 -1.75 6.23
N LYS A 91 26.73 -0.94 6.19
CA LYS A 91 26.44 0.04 7.25
C LYS A 91 25.80 -0.62 8.46
N ASP A 92 26.33 -0.33 9.64
CA ASP A 92 25.88 -0.97 10.89
C ASP A 92 24.81 -0.21 11.67
N GLU A 93 24.63 1.08 11.36
CA GLU A 93 23.62 1.90 12.01
C GLU A 93 22.20 1.35 11.70
N SER A 94 21.41 1.13 12.74
CA SER A 94 20.05 0.55 12.64
C SER A 94 19.16 1.29 11.64
N ARG A 95 19.21 2.64 11.65
CA ARG A 95 18.44 3.47 10.72
C ARG A 95 18.83 3.22 9.25
N GLN A 96 20.11 3.01 8.98
CA GLN A 96 20.63 2.76 7.64
C GLN A 96 20.28 1.35 7.16
N LYS A 97 20.37 0.34 8.03
CA LYS A 97 19.89 -1.03 7.77
C LYS A 97 18.40 -1.04 7.43
N ASN A 98 17.58 -0.35 8.22
CA ASN A 98 16.14 -0.24 8.00
C ASN A 98 15.82 0.45 6.67
N LEU A 99 16.54 1.54 6.35
CA LEU A 99 16.38 2.23 5.07
C LEU A 99 16.75 1.30 3.90
N ARG A 100 17.88 0.60 3.97
CA ARG A 100 18.32 -0.35 2.93
C ARG A 100 17.28 -1.44 2.71
N TYR A 101 16.69 -1.97 3.79
CA TYR A 101 15.62 -2.97 3.72
C TYR A 101 14.38 -2.42 3.00
N VAL A 102 13.88 -1.25 3.38
CA VAL A 102 12.71 -0.62 2.73
C VAL A 102 12.97 -0.34 1.25
N LEU A 103 14.18 0.10 0.89
CA LEU A 103 14.58 0.28 -0.52
C LEU A 103 14.57 -1.05 -1.29
N ALA A 104 15.09 -2.13 -0.71
CA ALA A 104 15.02 -3.46 -1.32
C ALA A 104 13.57 -3.87 -1.59
N LEU A 105 12.67 -3.72 -0.62
CA LEU A 105 11.25 -4.03 -0.78
C LEU A 105 10.60 -3.21 -1.90
N TYR A 106 10.91 -1.90 -1.97
CA TYR A 106 10.43 -1.03 -3.03
C TYR A 106 10.93 -1.49 -4.41
N LEU A 107 12.21 -1.82 -4.54
CA LEU A 107 12.85 -2.27 -5.78
C LEU A 107 12.30 -3.64 -6.24
N ILE A 108 11.99 -4.54 -5.30
CA ILE A 108 11.28 -5.80 -5.59
C ILE A 108 9.88 -5.52 -6.12
N ARG A 109 9.12 -4.62 -5.47
CA ARG A 109 7.77 -4.22 -5.91
C ARG A 109 7.78 -3.59 -7.30
N LYS A 110 8.87 -2.91 -7.68
CA LYS A 110 9.10 -2.38 -9.04
C LYS A 110 9.62 -3.42 -10.04
N LYS A 111 9.77 -4.69 -9.64
CA LYS A 111 10.34 -5.79 -10.42
C LYS A 111 11.78 -5.57 -10.88
N ILE A 112 12.53 -4.69 -10.19
CA ILE A 112 13.96 -4.44 -10.46
C ILE A 112 14.82 -5.47 -9.74
N PHE A 113 14.51 -5.74 -8.47
CA PHE A 113 15.09 -6.85 -7.72
C PHE A 113 14.19 -8.07 -7.77
N LYS A 114 14.79 -9.25 -7.69
CA LYS A 114 14.10 -10.52 -7.49
C LYS A 114 14.65 -11.17 -6.25
N LEU A 115 13.76 -11.54 -5.33
CA LEU A 115 14.12 -12.37 -4.21
C LEU A 115 14.36 -13.80 -4.74
N ARG A 116 15.57 -14.31 -4.58
CA ARG A 116 15.89 -15.70 -4.89
C ARG A 116 15.90 -16.46 -3.57
N SER A 117 15.05 -17.47 -3.42
CA SER A 117 15.25 -18.42 -2.33
C SER A 117 16.48 -19.25 -2.66
N LEU A 118 17.37 -19.40 -1.68
CA LEU A 118 18.43 -20.41 -1.73
C LEU A 118 17.83 -21.80 -1.66
#